data_AF-A0A9D6SDR5-F1
#
_entry.id   AF-A0A9D6SDR5-F1
#
_cell.length_a   1.000
_cell.length_b   1.000
_cell.length_c   1.000
_cell.angle_alpha   90.00
_cell.angle_beta   90.00
_cell.angle_gamma   90.00
#
_symmetry.space_group_name_H-M   'P 1'
#
loop_
_entity.id
_entity.type
_entity.pdbx_description
1 polymer ?
#
loop_
_entity_poly.entity_id
_entity_poly.type
_entity_poly.pdbx_seq_one_letter_code
_entity_poly.pdbx_strand_id
1 'polypeptide(L)'
;ERFDDTTKCILCGACTTSCPSFWANEDYVGPAAIVNAHRFIFDSRDEGGDERLAVLGAADGVWRCRTIFNCVEACPRDINITRAIGEVKKALLYRRL
;
A
#
# COMPACT_ATOMS: atom_id res chain seq x y z
N GLU A 1 9.05 14.02 -2.26
CA GLU A 1 8.35 13.77 -0.98
C GLU A 1 8.07 12.27 -0.81
N ARG A 2 7.63 11.82 0.38
CA ARG A 2 7.43 10.38 0.67
C ARG A 2 6.47 9.71 -0.30
N PHE A 3 5.47 10.44 -0.79
CA PHE A 3 4.45 9.92 -1.69
C PHE A 3 4.81 9.93 -3.18
N ASP A 4 5.89 10.61 -3.62
CA ASP A 4 6.24 10.79 -5.04
C ASP A 4 6.26 9.47 -5.81
N ASP A 5 6.92 8.46 -5.24
CA ASP A 5 7.07 7.16 -5.90
C ASP A 5 5.72 6.49 -6.14
N THR A 6 4.81 6.60 -5.16
CA THR A 6 3.47 6.03 -5.25
C THR A 6 2.53 6.77 -6.21
N THR A 7 2.83 8.02 -6.57
CA THR A 7 2.05 8.76 -7.60
C THR A 7 2.19 8.18 -9.01
N LYS A 8 3.23 7.39 -9.27
CA LYS A 8 3.51 6.78 -10.58
C LYS A 8 2.59 5.62 -10.92
N CYS A 9 1.74 5.19 -9.98
CA CYS A 9 0.84 4.05 -10.18
C CYS A 9 -0.11 4.30 -11.36
N ILE A 10 -0.12 3.37 -12.32
CA ILE A 10 -1.01 3.43 -13.50
C ILE A 10 -2.23 2.51 -13.36
N LEU A 11 -2.51 2.01 -12.15
CA LEU A 11 -3.65 1.13 -11.85
C LEU A 11 -3.74 -0.13 -12.74
N CYS A 12 -2.62 -0.68 -13.21
CA CYS A 12 -2.60 -1.85 -14.10
C CYS A 12 -2.93 -3.18 -13.39
N GLY A 13 -2.95 -3.23 -12.06
CA GLY A 13 -3.23 -4.44 -11.29
C GLY A 13 -2.11 -5.48 -11.20
N ALA A 14 -1.01 -5.32 -11.96
CA ALA A 14 0.08 -6.31 -12.04
C ALA A 14 0.65 -6.72 -10.66
N CYS A 15 0.83 -5.75 -9.76
CA CYS A 15 1.32 -6.03 -8.42
C CYS A 15 0.31 -6.78 -7.54
N THR A 16 -0.99 -6.53 -7.71
CA THR A 16 -2.06 -7.21 -6.97
C THR A 16 -2.18 -8.65 -7.44
N THR A 17 -2.20 -8.86 -8.76
CA THR A 17 -2.29 -10.20 -9.36
C THR A 17 -1.02 -11.03 -9.20
N SER A 18 0.13 -10.43 -8.87
CA SER A 18 1.37 -11.18 -8.56
C SER A 18 1.49 -11.59 -7.10
N CYS A 19 0.58 -11.16 -6.21
CA CYS A 19 0.71 -11.32 -4.76
C CYS A 19 0.04 -12.61 -4.26
N PRO A 20 0.80 -13.57 -3.68
CA PRO A 20 0.21 -14.79 -3.11
C PRO A 20 -0.74 -14.54 -1.94
N SER A 21 -0.49 -13.48 -1.16
CA SER A 21 -1.39 -13.09 -0.07
C SER A 21 -2.77 -12.64 -0.56
N PHE A 22 -2.84 -12.10 -1.78
CA PHE A 22 -4.10 -11.72 -2.43
C PHE A 22 -4.81 -12.94 -3.02
N TRP A 23 -4.07 -13.89 -3.62
CA TRP A 23 -4.66 -15.15 -4.09
C TRP A 23 -5.29 -15.98 -2.97
N ALA A 24 -4.70 -15.94 -1.77
CA ALA A 24 -5.14 -16.72 -0.63
C ALA A 24 -6.37 -16.13 0.10
N ASN A 25 -6.66 -14.84 -0.08
CA ASN A 25 -7.79 -14.19 0.56
C ASN A 25 -8.22 -12.96 -0.24
N GLU A 26 -9.41 -13.04 -0.81
CA GLU A 26 -9.99 -12.02 -1.69
C GLU A 26 -10.36 -10.72 -0.95
N ASP A 27 -10.56 -10.79 0.37
CA ASP A 27 -10.82 -9.62 1.21
C ASP A 27 -9.57 -8.74 1.38
N TYR A 28 -8.36 -9.27 1.13
CA TYR A 28 -7.15 -8.48 1.22
C TYR A 28 -7.21 -7.31 0.24
N VAL A 29 -7.16 -6.07 0.76
CA VAL A 29 -7.22 -4.84 -0.07
C VAL A 29 -6.21 -4.82 -1.23
N GLY A 30 -5.07 -5.50 -1.06
CA GLY A 30 -4.08 -5.67 -2.10
C GLY A 30 -3.07 -4.52 -2.22
N PRO A 31 -1.91 -4.78 -2.85
CA PRO A 31 -0.81 -3.82 -2.94
C PRO A 31 -1.16 -2.56 -3.73
N ALA A 32 -1.91 -2.66 -4.85
CA ALA A 32 -2.27 -1.47 -5.63
C ALA A 32 -3.13 -0.48 -4.84
N ALA A 33 -4.08 -0.98 -4.03
CA ALA A 33 -4.92 -0.14 -3.18
C ALA A 33 -4.09 0.55 -2.10
N ILE A 34 -3.19 -0.19 -1.43
CA ILE A 34 -2.30 0.37 -0.40
C ILE A 34 -1.37 1.44 -0.99
N VAL A 35 -0.82 1.24 -2.19
CA VAL A 35 0.01 2.24 -2.89
C VAL A 35 -0.78 3.53 -3.15
N ASN A 36 -2.02 3.43 -3.60
CA ASN A 36 -2.86 4.61 -3.85
C ASN A 36 -3.25 5.31 -2.55
N ALA A 37 -3.54 4.57 -1.49
CA ALA A 37 -3.82 5.16 -0.19
C ALA A 37 -2.58 5.80 0.44
N HIS A 38 -1.41 5.15 0.34
CA HIS A 38 -0.11 5.70 0.76
C HIS A 38 0.15 7.07 0.14
N ARG A 39 -0.19 7.26 -1.15
CA ARG A 39 -0.06 8.55 -1.82
C ARG A 39 -0.75 9.67 -1.03
N PHE A 40 -1.99 9.44 -0.60
CA PHE A 40 -2.77 10.45 0.13
C PHE A 40 -2.38 10.55 1.60
N ILE A 41 -2.08 9.44 2.25
CA ILE A 41 -1.70 9.41 3.68
C ILE A 41 -0.46 10.28 3.95
N PHE A 42 0.47 10.36 3.01
CA PHE A 42 1.71 11.13 3.16
C PHE A 42 1.72 12.45 2.36
N ASP A 43 0.59 12.87 1.79
CA ASP A 43 0.43 14.18 1.16
C ASP A 43 0.00 15.20 2.22
N SER A 44 0.79 16.24 2.43
CA SER A 44 0.56 17.26 3.49
C SER A 44 -0.71 18.09 3.28
N ARG A 45 -1.33 18.01 2.09
CA ARG A 45 -2.57 18.71 1.74
C ARG A 45 -3.81 17.88 2.04
N ASP A 46 -3.67 16.58 2.28
CA ASP A 46 -4.79 15.68 2.53
C ASP A 46 -5.14 15.67 4.02
N GLU A 47 -6.41 15.95 4.33
CA GLU A 47 -6.93 15.98 5.70
C GLU A 47 -7.58 14.65 6.13
N GLY A 48 -7.63 13.66 5.24
CA GLY A 48 -8.33 12.37 5.45
C GLY A 48 -7.38 11.20 5.75
N GLY A 49 -6.20 11.48 6.30
CA GLY A 49 -5.17 10.47 6.55
C GLY A 49 -5.62 9.42 7.57
N ASP A 50 -6.29 9.85 8.64
CA ASP A 50 -6.73 8.97 9.73
C ASP A 50 -7.85 8.01 9.29
N GLU A 51 -8.78 8.45 8.46
CA GLU A 51 -9.84 7.62 7.89
C GLU A 51 -9.26 6.54 6.99
N ARG A 52 -8.27 6.89 6.16
CA ARG A 52 -7.57 5.92 5.31
C ARG A 52 -6.78 4.93 6.14
N LEU A 53 -6.07 5.40 7.17
CA LEU A 53 -5.36 4.51 8.10
C LEU A 53 -6.33 3.58 8.85
N ALA A 54 -7.52 4.05 9.24
CA ALA A 54 -8.52 3.20 9.89
C ALA A 54 -8.95 2.03 8.98
N VAL A 55 -9.21 2.29 7.69
CA VAL A 55 -9.52 1.25 6.70
C VAL A 55 -8.34 0.30 6.51
N LEU A 56 -7.13 0.84 6.28
CA LEU A 56 -5.94 0.03 6.05
C LEU A 56 -5.45 -0.74 7.30
N GLY A 57 -5.87 -0.32 8.48
CA GLY A 57 -5.58 -0.96 9.76
C GLY A 57 -6.44 -2.18 10.08
N ALA A 58 -7.47 -2.46 9.29
CA ALA A 58 -8.31 -3.65 9.41
C ALA A 58 -7.53 -4.95 9.19
N ALA A 59 -8.08 -6.10 9.62
CA ALA A 59 -7.40 -7.40 9.58
C ALA A 59 -7.00 -7.84 8.16
N ASP A 60 -7.80 -7.44 7.18
CA ASP A 60 -7.67 -7.59 5.74
C ASP A 60 -6.98 -6.39 5.04
N GLY A 61 -6.48 -5.43 5.82
CA GLY A 61 -5.66 -4.32 5.35
C GLY A 61 -4.17 -4.70 5.24
N VAL A 62 -3.28 -3.79 5.66
CA VAL A 62 -1.82 -3.96 5.48
C VAL A 62 -1.23 -5.17 6.20
N TRP A 63 -1.92 -5.69 7.22
CA TRP A 63 -1.42 -6.79 8.05
C TRP A 63 -1.32 -8.13 7.32
N ARG A 64 -2.07 -8.32 6.22
CA ARG A 64 -1.97 -9.52 5.38
C ARG A 64 -0.71 -9.56 4.52
N CYS A 65 -0.04 -8.43 4.29
CA CYS A 65 1.21 -8.40 3.55
C CYS A 65 2.30 -9.19 4.29
N ARG A 66 2.73 -10.31 3.68
CA ARG A 66 3.82 -11.19 4.16
C ARG A 66 5.21 -10.84 3.63
N THR A 67 5.37 -9.65 3.02
CA THR A 67 6.68 -9.14 2.57
C THR A 67 7.35 -10.08 1.55
N ILE A 68 6.56 -10.56 0.58
CA ILE A 68 6.98 -11.54 -0.45
C ILE A 68 7.79 -10.89 -1.58
N PHE A 69 7.62 -9.58 -1.81
CA PHE A 69 8.29 -8.76 -2.84
C PHE A 69 7.88 -8.99 -4.31
N ASN A 70 7.05 -9.98 -4.65
CA ASN A 70 6.52 -10.15 -6.02
C ASN A 70 5.89 -8.88 -6.61
N CYS A 71 5.29 -8.03 -5.78
CA CYS A 71 4.67 -6.78 -6.20
C CYS A 71 5.69 -5.76 -6.74
N VAL A 72 6.91 -5.75 -6.20
CA VAL A 72 7.98 -4.85 -6.65
C VAL A 72 8.49 -5.30 -8.02
N GLU A 73 8.76 -6.59 -8.18
CA GLU A 73 9.22 -7.17 -9.44
C GLU A 73 8.19 -7.04 -10.57
N ALA A 74 6.91 -7.21 -10.25
CA ALA A 74 5.83 -7.13 -11.25
C ALA A 74 5.46 -5.70 -11.66
N CYS A 75 5.94 -4.66 -10.95
CA CYS A 75 5.50 -3.30 -11.20
C CYS A 75 6.19 -2.69 -12.44
N PRO A 76 5.46 -2.38 -13.53
CA PRO A 76 6.08 -1.85 -14.76
C PRO A 76 6.54 -0.38 -14.64
N ARG A 77 6.36 0.23 -13.47
CA ARG A 77 6.70 1.63 -13.16
C ARG A 77 7.77 1.74 -12.08
N ASP A 78 8.40 0.62 -11.71
CA ASP A 78 9.49 0.55 -10.73
C ASP A 78 9.16 1.17 -9.36
N ILE A 79 7.90 1.07 -8.94
CA ILE A 79 7.46 1.57 -7.63
C ILE A 79 7.93 0.58 -6.57
N ASN A 80 8.55 1.08 -5.50
CA ASN A 80 8.91 0.23 -4.36
C ASN A 80 7.69 -0.02 -3.46
N ILE A 81 6.80 -0.91 -3.91
CA ILE A 81 5.52 -1.22 -3.28
C ILE A 81 5.68 -1.76 -1.87
N THR A 82 6.63 -2.68 -1.64
CA THR A 82 6.84 -3.25 -0.30
C THR A 82 7.29 -2.17 0.70
N ARG A 83 8.11 -1.21 0.26
CA ARG A 83 8.47 -0.05 1.08
C ARG A 83 7.24 0.78 1.43
N ALA A 84 6.39 1.12 0.46
CA ALA A 84 5.17 1.89 0.69
C ALA A 84 4.24 1.20 1.70
N ILE A 85 4.01 -0.11 1.57
CA ILE A 85 3.23 -0.89 2.55
C ILE A 85 3.89 -0.82 3.94
N GLY A 86 5.21 -0.91 4.02
CA GLY A 86 5.97 -0.79 5.26
C GLY A 86 5.84 0.59 5.92
N GLU A 87 5.80 1.66 5.14
CA GLU A 87 5.57 3.02 5.64
C GLU A 87 4.15 3.18 6.23
N VAL A 88 3.13 2.62 5.58
CA VAL A 88 1.77 2.60 6.14
C VAL A 88 1.71 1.79 7.43
N LYS A 89 2.35 0.61 7.49
CA LYS A 89 2.46 -0.18 8.73
C LYS A 89 3.10 0.63 9.86
N LYS A 90 4.17 1.38 9.57
CA LYS A 90 4.84 2.25 10.56
C LYS A 90 3.92 3.40 11.00
N ALA A 91 3.16 4.01 10.09
CA ALA A 91 2.20 5.05 10.44
C ALA A 91 1.12 4.51 11.38
N LEU A 92 0.63 3.29 11.17
CA LEU A 92 -0.34 2.64 12.06
C LEU A 92 0.25 2.32 13.45
N LEU A 93 1.49 1.84 13.51
CA LEU A 93 2.13 1.45 14.77
C LEU A 93 2.55 2.64 15.62
N TYR A 94 3.12 3.67 14.99
CA TYR A 94 3.75 4.80 15.70
C TYR A 94 2.94 6.09 15.65
N ARG A 95 1.80 6.11 14.93
CA ARG A 95 0.98 7.32 14.72
C ARG A 95 1.81 8.52 14.25
N ARG A 96 2.78 8.26 13.39
CA ARG A 96 3.67 9.28 12.82
C ARG A 96 3.42 9.39 11.32
N LEU A 97 2.72 10.46 10.94
CA LEU A 97 2.56 10.90 9.56
C LEU A 97 3.78 11.74 9.14
#